data_AF-A0A7Y8Q1R1-F1
#
_entry.id   AF-A0A7Y8Q1R1-F1
#
_cell.length_a   1.000
_cell.length_b   1.000
_cell.length_c   1.000
_cell.angle_alpha   90.00
_cell.angle_beta   90.00
_cell.angle_gamma   90.00
#
_symmetry.space_group_name_H-M   'P 1'
#
loop_
_entity.id
_entity.type
_entity.pdbx_description
1 polymer ?
#
loop_
_entity_poly.entity_id
_entity_poly.type
_entity_poly.pdbx_seq_one_letter_code
_entity_poly.pdbx_strand_id
1 'polypeptide(L)'
;MSHYSTLKGLGRAIAYFPQLGIYLGNPLAGIFLSQLIYWHDKTDNELGVYKTAEEWLMETGLTYRHQTTARTLLKNLGILSETEKRLEHKLYFKLNIQAFDLWFEGCINSDQISKEKESNSRNTDDAFPERRIRNSGEYESAFRGDTDAQFVPTEITTDINTHKNAPAEN
;
A
#
# COMPACT_ATOMS: atom_id res chain seq x y z
N MET A 1 -9.16 -30.89 6.68
CA MET A 1 -9.75 -29.63 7.19
C MET A 1 -10.10 -28.75 6.00
N SER A 2 -11.21 -28.02 6.04
CA SER A 2 -11.55 -27.09 4.94
C SER A 2 -10.57 -25.91 4.92
N HIS A 3 -10.08 -25.52 3.73
CA HIS A 3 -9.24 -24.34 3.55
C HIS A 3 -9.90 -23.05 4.06
N TYR A 4 -11.24 -23.00 4.08
CA TYR A 4 -12.00 -21.89 4.67
C TYR A 4 -11.76 -21.75 6.19
N SER A 5 -11.61 -22.86 6.92
CA SER A 5 -11.28 -22.82 8.35
C SER A 5 -9.85 -22.35 8.59
N THR A 6 -8.93 -22.64 7.67
CA THR A 6 -7.53 -22.17 7.72
C THR A 6 -7.43 -20.66 7.59
N LEU A 7 -8.34 -20.02 6.85
CA LEU A 7 -8.39 -18.54 6.72
C LEU A 7 -8.47 -17.85 8.08
N LYS A 8 -9.24 -18.39 9.03
CA LYS A 8 -9.35 -17.85 10.38
C LYS A 8 -8.05 -17.93 11.17
N GLY A 9 -7.11 -18.78 10.77
CA GLY A 9 -5.78 -18.91 11.35
C GLY A 9 -4.72 -18.02 10.70
N LEU A 10 -5.01 -17.36 9.57
CA LEU A 10 -4.06 -16.48 8.87
C LEU A 10 -3.88 -15.11 9.54
N GLY A 11 -4.66 -14.81 10.58
CA GLY A 11 -4.59 -13.57 11.33
C GLY A 11 -5.87 -12.76 11.26
N ARG A 12 -5.78 -11.49 11.69
CA ARG A 12 -6.92 -10.57 11.76
C ARG A 12 -7.04 -9.80 10.44
N ALA A 13 -8.22 -9.84 9.83
CA ALA A 13 -8.54 -8.98 8.69
C ALA A 13 -8.46 -7.49 9.08
N ILE A 14 -7.94 -6.67 8.17
CA ILE A 14 -7.92 -5.22 8.33
C ILE A 14 -9.20 -4.59 7.77
N ALA A 15 -9.64 -3.50 8.38
CA ALA A 15 -10.68 -2.66 7.82
C ALA A 15 -10.06 -1.73 6.77
N TYR A 16 -10.66 -1.70 5.58
CA TYR A 16 -10.26 -0.83 4.48
C TYR A 16 -11.50 -0.09 3.99
N PHE A 17 -11.37 1.23 3.76
CA PHE A 17 -12.41 2.05 3.16
C PHE A 17 -12.16 2.21 1.66
N PRO A 18 -12.87 1.48 0.77
CA PRO A 18 -12.59 1.52 -0.68
C PRO A 18 -12.68 2.91 -1.29
N GLN A 19 -13.55 3.77 -0.74
CA GLN A 19 -13.70 5.15 -1.20
C GLN A 19 -12.42 5.97 -1.06
N LEU A 20 -11.60 5.73 -0.02
CA LEU A 20 -10.30 6.40 0.08
C LEU A 20 -9.38 6.01 -1.07
N GLY A 21 -9.35 4.73 -1.45
CA GLY A 21 -8.56 4.28 -2.60
C GLY A 21 -9.05 4.88 -3.93
N ILE A 22 -10.37 5.07 -4.07
CA ILE A 22 -10.97 5.71 -5.24
C ILE A 22 -10.61 7.20 -5.29
N TYR A 23 -10.81 7.94 -4.21
CA TYR A 23 -10.49 9.37 -4.12
C TYR A 23 -8.99 9.67 -4.28
N LEU A 24 -8.14 8.80 -3.75
CA LEU A 24 -6.68 8.91 -3.91
C LEU A 24 -6.22 8.46 -5.30
N GLY A 25 -7.08 7.80 -6.09
CA GLY A 25 -6.70 7.14 -7.34
C GLY A 25 -5.68 6.02 -7.14
N ASN A 26 -5.52 5.53 -5.91
CA ASN A 26 -4.50 4.56 -5.54
C ASN A 26 -4.97 3.69 -4.35
N PRO A 27 -5.29 2.40 -4.57
CA PRO A 27 -5.77 1.52 -3.50
C PRO A 27 -4.70 1.24 -2.44
N LEU A 28 -3.40 1.26 -2.79
CA LEU A 28 -2.32 1.07 -1.82
C LEU A 28 -2.29 2.21 -0.80
N ALA A 29 -2.47 3.45 -1.27
CA ALA A 29 -2.59 4.62 -0.41
C ALA A 29 -3.85 4.57 0.46
N GLY A 30 -4.98 4.12 -0.09
CA GLY A 30 -6.22 3.94 0.67
C GLY A 30 -6.11 2.89 1.78
N ILE A 31 -5.46 1.75 1.50
CA ILE A 31 -5.20 0.70 2.50
C ILE A 31 -4.28 1.23 3.60
N PHE A 32 -3.16 1.86 3.22
CA PHE A 32 -2.22 2.41 4.19
C PHE A 32 -2.88 3.48 5.07
N LEU A 33 -3.63 4.40 4.48
CA LEU A 33 -4.33 5.46 5.22
C LEU A 33 -5.40 4.90 6.16
N SER A 34 -6.20 3.91 5.71
CA SER A 34 -7.20 3.25 6.56
C SER A 34 -6.56 2.64 7.80
N GLN A 35 -5.43 1.94 7.62
CA GLN A 35 -4.72 1.32 8.72
C GLN A 35 -3.99 2.35 9.61
N LEU A 36 -3.49 3.46 9.04
CA LEU A 36 -2.90 4.55 9.82
C LEU A 36 -3.93 5.24 10.71
N ILE A 37 -5.15 5.51 10.21
CA ILE A 37 -6.25 6.07 11.00
C ILE A 37 -6.58 5.16 12.19
N TYR A 38 -6.66 3.84 11.97
CA TYR A 38 -6.88 2.89 13.06
C TYR A 38 -5.83 2.97 14.18
N TRP A 39 -4.56 3.19 13.82
CA TRP A 39 -3.47 3.30 14.80
C TRP A 39 -3.33 4.69 15.40
N HIS A 40 -3.74 5.74 14.68
CA HIS A 40 -3.75 7.11 15.18
C HIS A 40 -4.58 7.22 16.46
N ASP A 41 -5.76 6.60 16.49
CA ASP A 41 -6.65 6.60 17.66
C ASP A 41 -6.12 5.76 18.84
N LYS A 42 -5.01 5.05 18.65
CA LYS A 42 -4.42 4.11 19.61
C LYS A 42 -3.01 4.50 20.04
N THR A 43 -2.55 5.69 19.64
CA THR A 43 -1.24 6.19 20.03
C THR A 43 -1.37 7.55 20.70
N ASP A 44 -0.73 7.70 21.85
CA ASP A 44 -0.60 8.98 22.56
C ASP A 44 0.74 9.67 22.23
N ASN A 45 1.50 9.14 21.27
CA ASN A 45 2.81 9.67 20.92
C ASN A 45 2.66 10.90 20.01
N GLU A 46 3.23 12.03 20.41
CA GLU A 46 3.19 13.28 19.65
C GLU A 46 3.81 13.19 18.25
N LEU A 47 4.78 12.29 18.05
CA LEU A 47 5.41 12.01 16.76
C LEU A 47 4.52 11.13 15.86
N GLY A 48 3.45 10.56 16.40
CA GLY A 48 2.55 9.65 15.72
C GLY A 48 2.91 8.18 15.92
N VAL A 49 2.42 7.34 15.01
CA VAL A 49 2.53 5.88 15.10
C VAL A 49 3.94 5.45 14.72
N TYR A 50 4.62 4.73 15.60
CA TYR A 50 5.86 4.01 15.24
C TYR A 50 5.53 2.62 14.72
N LYS A 51 6.02 2.31 13.52
CA LYS A 51 6.00 0.96 12.94
C LYS A 51 7.17 0.76 11.98
N THR A 52 7.68 -0.46 11.95
CA THR A 52 8.64 -0.92 10.94
C THR A 52 7.93 -1.25 9.62
N ALA A 53 8.69 -1.31 8.53
CA ALA A 53 8.17 -1.74 7.25
C ALA A 53 7.65 -3.20 7.27
N GLU A 54 8.27 -4.06 8.09
CA GLU A 54 7.85 -5.46 8.24
C GLU A 54 6.51 -5.55 8.97
N GLU A 55 6.30 -4.77 10.04
CA GLU A 55 5.01 -4.72 10.73
C GLU A 55 3.90 -4.20 9.81
N TRP A 56 4.18 -3.17 8.99
CA TRP A 56 3.25 -2.72 7.96
C TRP A 56 2.94 -3.82 6.93
N LEU A 57 3.94 -4.56 6.47
CA LEU A 57 3.76 -5.68 5.55
C LEU A 57 2.89 -6.77 6.16
N MET A 58 3.16 -7.16 7.40
CA MET A 58 2.40 -8.19 8.10
C MET A 58 0.93 -7.82 8.33
N GLU A 59 0.65 -6.52 8.55
CA GLU A 59 -0.73 -6.06 8.75
C GLU A 59 -1.49 -5.85 7.44
N THR A 60 -0.84 -5.30 6.42
CA THR A 60 -1.52 -4.79 5.22
C THR A 60 -1.25 -5.57 3.95
N GLY A 61 -0.24 -6.44 3.94
CA GLY A 61 0.29 -7.07 2.73
C GLY A 61 1.04 -6.11 1.79
N LEU A 62 1.23 -4.85 2.18
CA LEU A 62 1.94 -3.87 1.36
C LEU A 62 3.45 -4.10 1.48
N THR A 63 4.10 -4.42 0.36
CA THR A 63 5.57 -4.47 0.26
C THR A 63 6.18 -3.09 0.56
N TYR A 64 7.47 -3.05 0.88
CA TYR A 64 8.19 -1.78 1.09
C TYR A 64 8.00 -0.77 -0.05
N ARG A 65 7.97 -1.25 -1.31
CA ARG A 65 7.70 -0.41 -2.48
C ARG A 65 6.28 0.15 -2.46
N HIS A 66 5.28 -0.69 -2.18
CA HIS A 66 3.88 -0.26 -2.05
C HIS A 66 3.71 0.76 -0.93
N GLN A 67 4.33 0.52 0.22
CA GLN A 67 4.34 1.45 1.34
C GLN A 67 4.94 2.79 0.93
N THR A 68 6.08 2.80 0.23
CA THR A 68 6.73 4.04 -0.22
C THR A 68 5.89 4.81 -1.23
N THR A 69 5.21 4.13 -2.16
CA THR A 69 4.26 4.77 -3.07
C THR A 69 3.08 5.41 -2.32
N ALA A 70 2.47 4.67 -1.40
CA ALA A 70 1.38 5.16 -0.56
C ALA A 70 1.80 6.38 0.26
N ARG A 71 2.93 6.29 0.95
CA ARG A 71 3.46 7.35 1.82
C ARG A 71 3.83 8.60 1.03
N THR A 72 4.46 8.45 -0.14
CA THR A 72 4.79 9.60 -1.01
C THR A 72 3.53 10.36 -1.41
N LEU A 73 2.48 9.65 -1.82
CA LEU A 73 1.21 10.27 -2.20
C LEU A 73 0.58 11.02 -1.01
N LEU A 74 0.48 10.38 0.16
CA LEU A 74 -0.12 10.99 1.35
C LEU A 74 0.69 12.18 1.89
N LYS A 75 2.03 12.13 1.77
CA LYS A 75 2.90 13.28 2.10
C LYS A 75 2.70 14.45 1.14
N ASN A 76 2.56 14.19 -0.16
CA ASN A 76 2.31 15.23 -1.15
C ASN A 76 0.95 15.93 -0.93
N LEU A 77 -0.02 15.23 -0.37
CA LEU A 77 -1.31 15.80 0.06
C LEU A 77 -1.24 16.51 1.42
N GLY A 78 -0.11 16.44 2.14
CA GLY A 78 0.03 16.99 3.49
C GLY A 78 -0.67 16.18 4.59
N ILE A 79 -1.31 15.06 4.24
CA ILE A 79 -2.07 14.20 5.16
C ILE A 79 -1.12 13.41 6.08
N LEU A 80 0.04 13.01 5.57
CA LEU A 80 1.04 12.25 6.32
C LEU A 80 2.29 13.11 6.55
N SER A 81 2.81 13.09 7.78
CA SER A 81 4.15 13.57 8.13
C SER A 81 5.00 12.42 8.67
N GLU A 82 6.26 12.37 8.25
CA GLU A 82 7.22 11.34 8.64
C GLU A 82 8.32 11.93 9.50
N THR A 83 8.63 11.31 10.64
CA THR A 83 9.75 11.70 11.51
C THR A 83 10.72 10.54 11.71
N GLU A 84 11.96 10.70 11.25
CA GLU A 84 13.03 9.73 11.45
C GLU A 84 13.82 10.03 12.72
N LYS A 85 13.79 9.10 13.68
CA LYS A 85 14.75 9.07 14.78
C LYS A 85 15.91 8.16 14.40
N ARG A 86 16.89 8.74 13.70
CA ARG A 86 18.03 8.00 13.13
C ARG A 86 18.84 7.21 14.16
N LEU A 87 19.08 7.77 15.34
CA LEU A 87 19.83 7.11 16.41
C LEU A 87 19.09 5.88 16.99
N GLU A 88 17.77 5.85 16.88
CA GLU A 88 16.93 4.76 17.38
C GLU A 88 16.49 3.80 16.25
N HIS A 89 16.84 4.09 15.00
CA HIS A 89 16.34 3.42 13.79
C HIS A 89 14.80 3.36 13.71
N LYS A 90 14.13 4.41 14.20
CA LYS A 90 12.66 4.49 14.22
C LYS A 90 12.10 5.49 13.22
N LEU A 91 11.03 5.10 12.56
CA LEU A 91 10.25 5.97 11.69
C LEU A 91 8.82 6.10 12.25
N TYR A 92 8.42 7.35 12.49
CA TYR A 92 7.10 7.70 13.00
C TYR A 92 6.23 8.29 11.89
N PHE A 93 4.94 7.94 11.92
CA PHE A 93 3.91 8.35 10.97
C PHE A 93 2.85 9.15 11.70
N LYS A 94 2.80 10.46 11.44
CA LYS A 94 1.81 11.37 12.02
C LYS A 94 0.74 11.68 10.99
N LEU A 95 -0.50 11.38 11.33
CA LEU A 95 -1.67 11.80 10.57
C LEU A 95 -1.96 13.28 10.88
N ASN A 96 -2.09 14.09 9.84
CA ASN A 96 -2.54 15.46 9.96
C ASN A 96 -4.06 15.50 9.71
N ILE A 97 -4.83 15.55 10.80
CA ILE A 97 -6.30 15.55 10.76
C ILE A 97 -6.83 16.74 9.98
N GLN A 98 -6.27 17.94 10.20
CA GLN A 98 -6.73 19.14 9.50
C GLN A 98 -6.52 19.04 7.97
N ALA A 99 -5.36 18.54 7.54
CA ALA A 99 -5.10 18.33 6.11
C ALA A 99 -5.98 17.23 5.52
N PHE A 100 -6.25 16.17 6.29
CA PHE A 100 -7.17 15.11 5.89
C PHE A 100 -8.60 15.65 5.69
N ASP A 101 -9.14 16.38 6.66
CA ASP A 101 -10.51 16.92 6.60
C ASP A 101 -10.68 17.84 5.39
N LEU A 102 -9.75 18.78 5.18
CA LEU A 102 -9.77 19.68 4.03
C LEU A 102 -9.71 18.93 2.69
N TRP A 103 -8.85 17.91 2.59
CA TRP A 103 -8.76 17.08 1.38
C TRP A 103 -10.05 16.30 1.15
N PHE A 104 -10.58 15.67 2.21
CA PHE A 104 -11.74 14.80 2.13
C PHE A 104 -13.04 15.55 1.82
N GLU A 105 -13.22 16.75 2.37
CA GLU A 105 -14.31 17.67 1.99
C GLU A 105 -14.27 17.98 0.48
N GLY A 106 -13.08 18.22 -0.07
CA GLY A 106 -12.89 18.42 -1.51
C GLY A 106 -13.36 17.23 -2.35
N CYS A 107 -13.06 16.00 -1.90
CA CYS A 107 -13.51 14.78 -2.56
C CYS A 107 -15.04 14.65 -2.54
N ILE A 108 -15.68 14.84 -1.38
CA ILE A 108 -17.14 14.71 -1.23
C ILE A 108 -17.87 15.73 -2.12
N ASN A 109 -17.40 16.97 -2.15
CA ASN A 109 -18.02 18.03 -2.95
C ASN A 109 -17.93 17.73 -4.45
N SER A 110 -16.81 17.17 -4.91
CA SER A 110 -16.64 16.77 -6.31
C SER A 110 -17.57 15.62 -6.73
N ASP A 111 -17.85 14.69 -5.83
CA ASP A 111 -18.78 13.58 -6.04
C ASP A 111 -20.23 14.05 -6.15
N GLN A 112 -20.62 15.04 -5.34
CA GLN A 112 -21.98 15.61 -5.35
C GLN A 112 -22.27 16.31 -6.69
N ILE A 113 -21.34 17.14 -7.16
CA ILE A 113 -21.45 17.85 -8.45
C ILE A 113 -21.56 16.87 -9.62
N SER A 114 -20.86 15.74 -9.56
CA SER A 114 -20.88 14.72 -10.62
C SER A 114 -22.24 14.00 -10.68
N LYS A 115 -22.85 13.71 -9.52
CA LYS A 115 -24.15 13.03 -9.41
C LYS A 115 -25.33 13.91 -9.81
N GLU A 116 -25.27 15.22 -9.53
CA GLU A 116 -26.30 16.18 -9.95
C GLU A 116 -26.33 16.40 -11.47
N LYS A 117 -25.17 16.35 -12.13
CA LYS A 117 -25.08 16.47 -13.60
C LYS A 117 -25.67 15.25 -14.33
N GLU A 118 -25.50 14.04 -13.79
CA GLU A 118 -26.10 12.83 -14.37
C GLU A 118 -27.62 12.78 -14.20
N SER A 119 -28.17 13.41 -13.15
CA SER A 119 -29.61 13.43 -12.89
C SER A 119 -30.34 14.49 -13.75
N ASN A 120 -29.69 15.59 -14.12
CA ASN A 120 -30.23 16.58 -15.07
C ASN A 120 -30.12 16.18 -16.56
N SER A 121 -29.44 15.08 -16.88
CA SER A 121 -29.25 14.61 -18.26
C SER A 121 -30.26 13.55 -18.73
N ARG A 122 -31.26 13.17 -17.91
CA ARG A 122 -32.19 12.07 -18.24
C ARG A 122 -33.48 12.49 -18.95
N ASN A 123 -33.49 13.65 -19.61
CA ASN A 123 -34.58 14.08 -20.49
C ASN A 123 -34.09 14.26 -21.94
N THR A 124 -33.55 13.22 -22.55
CA THR A 124 -33.53 13.06 -24.01
C THR A 124 -33.60 11.57 -24.34
N ASP A 125 -34.82 11.16 -24.67
CA ASP A 125 -35.26 10.07 -25.55
C ASP A 125 -34.53 8.73 -25.57
N ASP A 126 -35.34 7.70 -25.31
CA ASP A 126 -35.14 6.30 -25.65
C ASP A 126 -34.62 6.11 -27.08
N ALA A 127 -33.34 5.76 -27.20
CA ALA A 127 -32.84 4.97 -28.31
C ALA A 127 -31.66 4.12 -27.81
N PHE A 128 -31.88 2.81 -27.71
CA PHE A 128 -30.84 1.82 -27.49
C PHE A 128 -29.67 2.04 -28.46
N PRO A 129 -28.44 2.40 -28.01
CA PRO A 129 -27.30 2.37 -28.89
C PRO A 129 -26.75 0.94 -28.87
N GLU A 130 -26.85 0.31 -30.03
CA GLU A 130 -26.29 -0.98 -30.37
C GLU A 130 -24.82 -1.07 -29.92
N ARG A 131 -24.50 -2.09 -29.11
CA ARG A 131 -23.13 -2.40 -28.66
C ARG A 131 -22.25 -2.66 -29.88
N ARG A 132 -21.53 -1.64 -30.36
CA ARG A 132 -20.33 -1.86 -31.17
C ARG A 132 -19.22 -2.36 -30.25
N ILE A 133 -19.07 -3.69 -30.22
CA ILE A 133 -17.86 -4.35 -29.74
C ILE A 133 -16.69 -3.77 -30.54
N ARG A 134 -15.85 -2.93 -29.89
CA ARG A 134 -14.53 -2.58 -30.41
C ARG A 134 -13.57 -3.67 -29.98
N ASN A 135 -13.37 -4.64 -30.87
CA ASN A 135 -12.18 -5.48 -30.84
C ASN A 135 -11.02 -4.67 -31.44
N SER A 136 -10.00 -4.32 -30.64
CA SER A 136 -8.63 -4.09 -31.14
C SER A 136 -7.69 -3.77 -29.97
N GLY A 137 -6.80 -4.71 -29.69
CA GLY A 137 -5.76 -4.61 -28.67
C GLY A 137 -5.21 -6.00 -28.38
N GLU A 138 -4.61 -6.59 -29.41
CA GLU A 138 -3.94 -7.89 -29.39
C GLU A 138 -2.96 -7.97 -28.21
N TYR A 139 -3.29 -8.77 -27.20
CA TYR A 139 -2.25 -9.38 -26.39
C TYR A 139 -1.91 -10.70 -27.09
N GLU A 140 -0.84 -10.71 -27.87
CA GLU A 140 -0.28 -11.96 -28.36
C GLU A 140 0.13 -12.83 -27.17
N SER A 141 -0.65 -13.87 -26.94
CA SER A 141 -0.24 -15.02 -26.14
C SER A 141 0.77 -15.83 -26.95
N ALA A 142 2.06 -15.49 -26.84
CA ALA A 142 3.14 -16.35 -27.32
C ALA A 142 3.55 -17.33 -26.21
N PHE A 143 2.86 -18.47 -26.16
CA PHE A 143 3.41 -19.69 -25.56
C PHE A 143 4.25 -20.39 -26.64
N ARG A 144 5.58 -20.29 -26.54
CA ARG A 144 6.60 -21.18 -27.14
C ARG A 144 7.72 -21.23 -26.11
N GLY A 145 8.02 -22.35 -25.45
CA GLY A 145 8.45 -23.61 -26.03
C GLY A 145 9.96 -23.73 -25.78
N ASP A 146 10.32 -24.56 -24.80
CA ASP A 146 11.64 -25.15 -24.45
C ASP A 146 12.91 -24.35 -24.73
N THR A 147 13.63 -23.98 -23.65
CA THR A 147 15.09 -24.00 -23.64
C THR A 147 15.58 -24.47 -22.27
N ASP A 148 16.30 -25.59 -22.28
CA ASP A 148 17.10 -26.10 -21.17
C ASP A 148 17.96 -24.99 -20.55
N ALA A 149 17.69 -24.66 -19.29
CA ALA A 149 18.60 -23.88 -18.46
C ALA A 149 18.91 -24.69 -17.21
N GLN A 150 20.08 -25.32 -17.24
CA GLN A 150 20.71 -26.03 -16.13
C GLN A 150 20.77 -25.14 -14.89
N PHE A 151 20.09 -25.58 -13.83
CA PHE A 151 20.23 -25.03 -12.49
C PHE A 151 21.60 -25.45 -11.94
N VAL A 152 22.54 -24.51 -11.86
CA VAL A 152 23.80 -24.68 -11.12
C VAL A 152 23.62 -24.08 -9.73
N PRO A 153 23.67 -24.86 -8.63
CA PRO A 153 23.72 -24.29 -7.29
C PRO A 153 25.12 -23.71 -7.07
N THR A 154 25.20 -22.43 -6.75
CA THR A 154 26.45 -21.81 -6.27
C THR A 154 26.55 -22.04 -4.76
N GLU A 155 27.48 -22.92 -4.36
CA GLU A 155 27.93 -23.03 -2.97
C GLU A 155 28.74 -21.78 -2.61
N ILE A 156 28.28 -21.03 -1.61
CA ILE A 156 29.04 -19.93 -1.02
C ILE A 156 29.76 -20.48 0.21
N THR A 157 31.02 -20.89 0.02
CA THR A 157 31.96 -21.14 1.12
C THR A 157 32.57 -19.82 1.54
N THR A 158 32.34 -19.41 2.79
CA THR A 158 33.14 -18.37 3.46
C THR A 158 34.00 -19.03 4.52
N ASP A 159 35.26 -19.26 4.21
CA ASP A 159 36.33 -19.41 5.18
C ASP A 159 36.81 -18.02 5.60
N ILE A 160 36.77 -17.71 6.90
CA ILE A 160 37.49 -16.57 7.45
C ILE A 160 38.31 -17.08 8.64
N ASN A 161 39.63 -17.14 8.41
CA ASN A 161 40.64 -17.53 9.37
C ASN A 161 40.67 -16.60 10.59
N THR A 162 40.53 -17.19 11.79
CA THR A 162 40.80 -16.55 13.08
C THR A 162 42.30 -16.31 13.25
N HIS A 163 42.75 -15.07 13.12
CA HIS A 163 44.10 -14.67 13.51
C HIS A 163 44.18 -14.53 15.03
N LYS A 164 44.90 -15.45 15.68
CA LYS A 164 45.42 -15.25 17.04
C LYS A 164 46.41 -14.08 17.02
N ASN A 165 46.27 -13.14 17.95
CA ASN A 165 47.37 -12.39 18.52
C ASN A 165 47.03 -12.06 19.98
N ALA A 166 47.80 -12.66 20.90
CA ALA A 166 47.91 -12.22 22.28
C ALA A 166 48.57 -10.83 22.33
N PRO A 167 48.33 -10.06 23.40
CA PRO A 167 49.46 -9.90 24.32
C PRO A 167 49.02 -9.87 25.79
N ALA A 168 49.82 -10.50 26.65
CA ALA A 168 49.90 -10.16 28.07
C ALA A 168 51.27 -10.59 28.60
N GLU A 169 52.21 -9.65 28.66
CA GLU A 169 53.34 -9.67 29.60
C GLU A 169 53.57 -8.25 30.11
N ASN A 170 53.15 -8.03 31.37
CA ASN A 170 53.96 -7.55 32.50
C ASN A 170 53.05 -6.99 33.60
#